data_AF-M3GED3-F1
#
_entry.id   AF-M3GED3-F1
#
_cell.length_a   1.000
_cell.length_b   1.000
_cell.length_c   1.000
_cell.angle_alpha   90.00
_cell.angle_beta   90.00
_cell.angle_gamma   90.00
#
_symmetry.space_group_name_H-M   'P 1'
#
loop_
_entity.id
_entity.type
_entity.pdbx_description
1 polymer ?
#
loop_
_entity_poly.entity_id
_entity_poly.type
_entity_poly.pdbx_seq_one_letter_code
_entity_poly.pdbx_strand_id
1 'polypeptide(L)'
;MNDRILKKAEDLSQRYESRQDQISFLTGFVEGYKHLKATRAGDDAYENGRVYGADAFAAIASQREERFVKDALSKQTKHAHLRRVK
;
A
#
# COMPACT_ATOMS: atom_id res chain seq x y z
N MET A 1 7.93 6.39 0.58
CA MET A 1 7.39 5.06 0.21
C MET A 1 7.92 4.07 1.24
N ASN A 2 7.17 3.04 1.64
CA ASN A 2 7.62 2.15 2.72
C ASN A 2 8.68 1.16 2.21
N ASP A 3 9.91 1.22 2.72
CA ASP A 3 11.05 0.40 2.27
C ASP A 3 10.76 -1.10 2.34
N ARG A 4 9.95 -1.54 3.31
CA ARG A 4 9.54 -2.95 3.42
C ARG A 4 8.69 -3.41 2.23
N ILE A 5 7.87 -2.51 1.69
CA ILE A 5 6.99 -2.82 0.55
C ILE A 5 7.80 -2.80 -0.74
N LEU A 6 8.74 -1.85 -0.87
CA LEU A 6 9.68 -1.81 -1.99
C LEU A 6 10.52 -3.09 -2.07
N LYS A 7 11.10 -3.52 -0.95
CA LYS A 7 11.89 -4.76 -0.89
C LYS A 7 11.07 -6.00 -1.27
N LYS A 8 9.81 -6.09 -0.82
CA LYS A 8 8.91 -7.18 -1.21
C LYS A 8 8.58 -7.15 -2.71
N ALA A 9 8.35 -5.97 -3.28
CA ALA A 9 8.09 -5.85 -4.72
C ALA A 9 9.32 -6.27 -5.54
N GLU A 10 10.53 -5.91 -5.08
CA GLU A 10 11.79 -6.35 -5.67
C GLU A 10 11.95 -7.88 -5.59
N ASP A 11 11.76 -8.48 -4.42
CA ASP A 11 11.81 -9.94 -4.23
C ASP A 11 10.77 -10.69 -5.11
N LEU A 12 9.57 -10.12 -5.26
CA LEU A 12 8.53 -10.68 -6.12
C LEU A 12 8.90 -10.60 -7.60
N SER A 13 9.53 -9.49 -8.03
CA SER A 13 9.98 -9.34 -9.41
C SER A 13 11.01 -10.41 -9.78
N GLN A 14 11.90 -10.80 -8.86
CA GLN A 14 12.94 -11.81 -9.10
C GLN A 14 12.39 -13.22 -9.40
N ARG A 15 11.08 -13.46 -9.21
CA ARG A 15 10.42 -14.72 -9.60
C ARG A 15 10.25 -14.87 -11.11
N TYR A 16 10.34 -13.78 -11.85
CA TYR A 16 10.28 -13.80 -13.31
C TYR A 16 11.67 -14.08 -13.89
N GLU A 17 11.76 -15.04 -14.80
CA GLU A 17 13.02 -15.42 -15.46
C GLU A 17 13.53 -14.35 -16.43
N SER A 18 12.60 -13.64 -17.08
CA SER A 18 12.89 -12.59 -18.04
C SER A 18 13.13 -11.26 -17.33
N ARG A 19 14.24 -10.59 -17.67
CA ARG A 19 14.51 -9.21 -17.22
C ARG A 19 13.43 -8.24 -17.69
N GLN A 20 12.84 -8.48 -18.86
CA GLN A 20 11.75 -7.66 -19.37
C GLN A 20 10.51 -7.79 -18.47
N ASP A 21 10.22 -8.99 -17.99
CA ASP A 21 9.05 -9.28 -17.14
C ASP A 21 9.27 -8.74 -15.73
N GLN A 22 10.50 -8.82 -15.21
CA GLN A 22 10.90 -8.16 -13.96
C GLN A 22 10.63 -6.65 -14.02
N ILE A 23 11.06 -6.00 -15.10
CA ILE A 23 10.83 -4.56 -15.32
C ILE A 23 9.34 -4.26 -15.49
N SER A 24 8.61 -5.09 -16.25
CA SER A 24 7.16 -4.96 -16.44
C SER A 24 6.43 -5.02 -15.10
N PHE A 25 6.75 -6.01 -14.24
CA PHE A 25 6.20 -6.12 -12.89
C PHE A 25 6.46 -4.88 -12.04
N LEU A 26 7.72 -4.43 -11.97
CA LEU A 26 8.06 -3.24 -11.16
C LEU A 26 7.38 -1.97 -11.69
N THR A 27 7.21 -1.86 -13.01
CA THR A 27 6.49 -0.74 -13.63
C THR A 27 5.01 -0.75 -13.24
N GLY A 28 4.36 -1.90 -13.39
CA GLY A 28 2.97 -2.09 -12.96
C GLY A 28 2.81 -1.75 -11.49
N PHE A 29 3.70 -2.25 -10.63
CA PHE A 29 3.68 -1.97 -9.19
C PHE A 29 3.71 -0.47 -8.85
N VAL A 30 4.60 0.30 -9.49
CA VAL A 30 4.65 1.76 -9.26
C VAL A 30 3.36 2.43 -9.70
N GLU A 31 2.79 2.02 -10.83
CA GLU A 31 1.54 2.59 -11.34
C GLU A 31 0.34 2.25 -10.45
N GLY A 32 0.20 0.99 -10.03
CA GLY A 32 -0.84 0.54 -9.11
C GLY A 32 -0.74 1.24 -7.75
N TYR A 33 0.46 1.31 -7.17
CA TYR A 33 0.67 1.96 -5.87
C TYR A 33 0.34 3.45 -5.90
N LYS A 34 0.59 4.12 -7.02
CA LYS A 34 0.32 5.55 -7.22
C LYS A 34 -1.06 5.85 -7.81
N HIS A 35 -1.88 4.83 -8.10
CA HIS A 35 -3.17 4.99 -8.77
C HIS A 35 -3.07 5.73 -10.11
N LEU A 36 -2.00 5.45 -10.87
CA LEU A 36 -1.80 6.03 -12.20
C LEU A 36 -2.66 5.29 -13.25
N LYS A 37 -2.93 5.96 -14.37
CA LYS A 37 -3.57 5.31 -15.52
C LYS A 37 -2.66 4.20 -16.04
N ALA A 38 -3.24 3.03 -16.33
CA ALA A 38 -2.49 1.92 -16.89
C ALA A 38 -1.89 2.30 -18.23
N THR A 39 -0.59 2.06 -18.38
CA THR A 39 0.17 2.37 -19.60
C THR A 39 0.40 1.15 -20.49
N ARG A 40 0.19 -0.05 -19.96
CA ARG A 40 0.25 -1.33 -20.67
C ARG A 40 -0.99 -2.17 -20.36
N ALA A 41 -1.38 -3.04 -21.30
CA ALA A 41 -2.43 -4.03 -21.14
C ALA A 41 -2.00 -5.33 -21.83
N GLY A 42 -2.33 -6.48 -21.23
CA GLY A 42 -2.02 -7.81 -21.78
C GLY A 42 -0.62 -8.37 -21.48
N ASP A 43 0.16 -7.71 -20.63
CA ASP A 43 1.41 -8.22 -20.06
C ASP A 43 1.13 -8.69 -18.62
N ASP A 44 1.14 -10.01 -18.41
CA ASP A 44 0.79 -10.63 -17.13
C ASP A 44 1.71 -10.18 -15.99
N ALA A 45 3.00 -9.96 -16.27
CA ALA A 45 3.95 -9.49 -15.27
C ALA A 45 3.61 -8.07 -14.83
N TYR A 46 3.32 -7.19 -15.80
CA TYR A 46 2.86 -5.84 -15.52
C TYR A 46 1.55 -5.81 -14.72
N GLU A 47 0.55 -6.60 -15.11
CA GLU A 47 -0.74 -6.64 -14.42
C GLU A 47 -0.62 -7.14 -12.98
N ASN A 48 0.17 -8.19 -12.75
CA ASN A 48 0.46 -8.69 -11.41
C ASN A 48 1.14 -7.63 -10.54
N GLY A 49 2.08 -6.87 -11.12
CA GLY A 49 2.70 -5.73 -10.46
C GLY A 49 1.66 -4.70 -10.06
N ARG A 50 0.79 -4.30 -11.00
CA ARG A 50 -0.23 -3.27 -10.82
C ARG A 50 -1.23 -3.61 -9.72
N VAL A 51 -1.73 -4.84 -9.71
CA VAL A 51 -2.63 -5.33 -8.65
C VAL A 51 -1.92 -5.30 -7.29
N TYR A 52 -0.70 -5.84 -7.21
CA TYR A 52 0.07 -5.82 -5.96
C TYR A 52 0.33 -4.41 -5.43
N GLY A 53 0.63 -3.46 -6.32
CA GLY A 53 0.82 -2.06 -5.96
C GLY A 53 -0.42 -1.41 -5.36
N ALA A 54 -1.59 -1.65 -5.95
CA ALA A 54 -2.86 -1.14 -5.46
C ALA A 54 -3.21 -1.72 -4.07
N ASP A 55 -3.04 -3.03 -3.89
CA ASP A 55 -3.28 -3.71 -2.61
C ASP A 55 -2.34 -3.21 -1.51
N ALA A 56 -1.07 -3.00 -1.85
CA ALA A 56 -0.07 -2.47 -0.91
C ALA A 56 -0.43 -1.05 -0.46
N PHE A 57 -0.96 -0.21 -1.36
CA PHE A 57 -1.47 1.11 -0.98
C PHE A 57 -2.68 0.98 -0.04
N ALA A 58 -3.67 0.15 -0.39
CA ALA A 58 -4.88 -0.05 0.41
C ALA A 58 -4.53 -0.51 1.84
N ALA A 59 -3.61 -1.45 1.98
CA ALA A 59 -3.15 -1.93 3.29
C ALA A 59 -2.52 -0.82 4.15
N ILE A 60 -1.75 0.11 3.56
CA ILE A 60 -1.19 1.26 4.28
C ILE A 60 -2.29 2.26 4.65
N ALA A 61 -3.20 2.53 3.72
CA ALA A 61 -4.31 3.46 3.93
C ALA A 61 -5.19 2.99 5.10
N SER A 62 -5.56 1.70 5.13
CA SER A 62 -6.33 1.11 6.24
C SER A 62 -5.59 1.18 7.57
N GLN A 63 -4.27 0.95 7.60
CA GLN A 63 -3.49 1.09 8.85
C GLN A 63 -3.39 2.53 9.35
N ARG A 64 -3.38 3.52 8.44
CA ARG A 64 -3.43 4.94 8.82
C ARG A 64 -4.79 5.33 9.38
N GLU A 65 -5.87 4.84 8.76
CA GLU A 65 -7.23 5.07 9.21
C GLU A 65 -7.49 4.43 10.58
N GLU A 66 -7.06 3.19 10.79
CA GLU A 66 -7.17 2.51 12.08
C GLU A 66 -6.42 3.25 13.20
N ARG A 67 -5.22 3.77 12.91
CA ARG A 67 -4.45 4.60 13.86
C ARG A 67 -5.17 5.92 14.16
N PHE A 68 -5.73 6.58 13.14
CA PHE A 68 -6.48 7.80 13.32
C PHE A 68 -7.73 7.59 14.19
N VAL A 69 -8.48 6.51 13.96
CA VAL A 69 -9.66 6.14 14.77
C VAL A 69 -9.24 5.86 16.21
N LYS A 70 -8.18 5.08 16.44
CA LYS A 70 -7.64 4.81 17.79
C LYS A 70 -7.21 6.10 18.51
N ASP A 71 -6.52 7.00 17.81
CA ASP A 71 -6.11 8.29 18.37
C ASP A 71 -7.31 9.18 18.70
N ALA A 72 -8.31 9.25 17.83
CA ALA A 72 -9.55 9.99 18.07
C ALA A 72 -10.33 9.44 19.28
N LEU A 73 -10.49 8.11 19.38
CA LEU A 73 -11.17 7.44 20.48
C LEU A 73 -10.44 7.67 21.82
N SER A 74 -9.10 7.65 21.80
CA SER A 74 -8.27 7.91 23.00
C SER A 74 -8.37 9.35 23.49
N LYS A 75 -8.54 10.33 22.58
CA LYS A 75 -8.75 11.75 22.94
C LYS A 75 -10.15 11.99 23.50
N GLN A 76 -11.16 11.31 22.96
CA GLN A 76 -12.54 11.41 23.44
C GLN A 76 -12.69 10.81 24.85
N THR A 77 -12.05 9.67 25.14
CA THR A 77 -12.05 9.06 26.48
C THR A 77 -11.29 9.89 27.53
N LYS A 78 -10.17 10.53 27.16
CA LYS A 78 -9.45 11.46 28.06
C LYS A 78 -10.27 12.70 28.43
N HIS A 79 -11.10 13.24 27.52
CA HIS A 79 -11.98 14.38 27.81
C HIS A 79 -13.19 14.00 28.67
N ALA A 80 -13.70 12.77 28.56
CA ALA A 80 -14.84 12.31 29.36
C ALA A 80 -14.49 12.15 30.86
N HIS A 81 -13.23 11.86 31.19
CA HIS A 81 -12.81 11.68 32.59
C HIS A 81 -12.56 12.99 33.36
N LEU A 82 -12.54 14.15 32.69
CA LEU A 82 -12.27 15.45 33.31
C LEU A 82 -13.53 16.25 33.70
N ARG A 83 -14.73 15.69 33.55
CA ARG A 83 -15.99 16.33 33.98
C ARG A 83 -16.78 15.45 34.95
N ARG A 84 -16.27 15.34 36.18
CA ARG A 84 -17.11 15.15 37.36
C ARG A 84 -16.37 15.60 38.61
N VAL A 85 -16.32 16.92 38.83
CA VAL A 85 -16.10 17.47 40.17
C VAL A 85 -17.49 17.85 40.68
N LYS A 86 -17.82 17.36 41.87
CA LYS A 86 -19.09 17.61 42.58
C LYS A 86 -19.27 19.08 42.90
#